data_AF-A0A4S8P6L9-F1
#
_entry.id   AF-A0A4S8P6L9-F1
#
_cell.length_a   1.000
_cell.length_b   1.000
_cell.length_c   1.000
_cell.angle_alpha   90.00
_cell.angle_beta   90.00
_cell.angle_gamma   90.00
#
_symmetry.space_group_name_H-M   'P 1'
#
loop_
_entity.id
_entity.type
_entity.pdbx_description
1 polymer ?
#
loop_
_entity_poly.entity_id
_entity_poly.type
_entity_poly.pdbx_seq_one_letter_code
_entity_poly.pdbx_strand_id
1 'polypeptide(L)' 'MVLLHAAKGMEWQAPPKGTSLKTLGEAEAMGFILIRGEFQKRQFRLTQLGFDHVDRDRKRLAARRSVD' A
#
# COMPACT_ATOMS: atom_id res chain seq x y z
N MET A 1 -6.61 1.89 3.46
CA MET A 1 -6.61 0.44 3.07
C MET A 1 -5.46 -0.27 3.76
N VAL A 2 -5.67 -1.43 4.38
CA VAL A 2 -4.61 -2.18 5.10
C VAL A 2 -3.41 -2.54 4.21
N LEU A 3 -3.65 -2.85 2.93
CA LEU A 3 -2.59 -3.16 1.95
C LEU A 3 -1.50 -2.08 1.86
N LEU A 4 -1.89 -0.80 1.85
CA LEU A 4 -0.93 0.29 1.69
C LEU A 4 0.01 0.41 2.90
N HIS A 5 -0.51 0.13 4.11
CA HIS A 5 0.30 0.12 5.33
C HIS A 5 1.26 -1.08 5.41
N ALA A 6 1.01 -2.14 4.64
CA ALA A 6 1.89 -3.30 4.54
C ALA A 6 3.02 -3.13 3.50
N ALA A 7 3.03 -2.01 2.76
CA ALA A 7 4.08 -1.71 1.80
C ALA A 7 5.40 -1.29 2.49
N LYS A 8 6.53 -1.80 2.00
CA LYS A 8 7.89 -1.36 2.32
C LYS A 8 8.29 -0.19 1.42
N GLY A 9 7.47 0.86 1.43
CA GLY A 9 7.68 2.06 0.61
C GLY A 9 7.45 1.83 -0.88
N MET A 10 8.31 2.44 -1.70
CA MET A 10 8.17 2.46 -3.17
C MET A 10 8.94 1.34 -3.90
N GLU A 11 9.52 0.41 -3.14
CA GLU A 11 10.22 -0.75 -3.70
C GLU A 11 9.24 -1.84 -4.13
N TRP A 12 9.63 -2.60 -5.15
CA TRP A 12 8.84 -3.74 -5.61
C TRP A 12 8.91 -4.90 -4.63
N GLN A 13 7.74 -5.41 -4.26
CA GLN A 13 7.63 -6.44 -3.23
C GLN A 13 6.46 -7.39 -3.49
N ALA A 14 6.51 -8.57 -2.89
CA ALA A 14 5.39 -9.49 -2.90
C ALA A 14 4.21 -8.91 -2.07
N PRO A 15 2.95 -9.06 -2.55
CA PRO A 15 1.78 -8.81 -1.73
C PRO A 15 1.80 -9.64 -0.43
N PRO A 16 1.31 -9.10 0.69
CA PRO A 16 1.12 -9.89 1.91
C PRO A 16 0.25 -11.13 1.65
N LYS A 17 0.52 -12.22 2.36
CA LYS A 17 -0.28 -13.45 2.28
C LYS A 17 -1.76 -13.13 2.51
N GLY A 18 -2.63 -13.67 1.66
CA GLY A 18 -4.07 -13.44 1.72
C GLY A 18 -4.55 -12.15 1.03
N THR A 19 -3.65 -11.35 0.44
CA THR A 19 -4.06 -10.20 -0.38
C THR A 19 -4.73 -10.70 -1.66
N SER A 20 -6.00 -10.37 -1.86
CA SER A 20 -6.75 -10.76 -3.06
C SER A 20 -6.32 -9.98 -4.30
N LEU A 21 -6.55 -10.55 -5.49
CA LEU A 21 -6.37 -9.82 -6.74
C LEU A 21 -7.23 -8.56 -6.82
N LYS A 22 -8.46 -8.65 -6.31
CA LYS A 22 -9.41 -7.54 -6.26
C LYS A 22 -8.83 -6.37 -5.47
N THR A 23 -8.31 -6.63 -4.27
CA THR A 23 -7.71 -5.60 -3.41
C THR A 23 -6.53 -4.89 -4.09
N LEU A 24 -5.68 -5.65 -4.80
CA LEU A 24 -4.56 -5.08 -5.56
C LEU A 24 -5.06 -4.26 -6.76
N GLY A 25 -6.05 -4.77 -7.51
CA GLY A 25 -6.64 -4.05 -8.64
C GLY A 25 -7.34 -2.75 -8.22
N GLU A 26 -8.05 -2.75 -7.09
CA GLU A 26 -8.67 -1.55 -6.53
C GLU A 26 -7.60 -0.50 -6.15
N ALA A 27 -6.54 -0.91 -5.46
CA ALA A 27 -5.45 -0.02 -5.08
C ALA A 27 -4.72 0.57 -6.31
N GLU A 28 -4.55 -0.23 -7.37
CA GLU A 28 -3.97 0.21 -8.65
C GLU A 28 -4.88 1.19 -9.39
N ALA A 29 -6.18 0.89 -9.48
CA ALA A 29 -7.17 1.74 -10.11
C ALA A 29 -7.30 3.10 -9.41
N MET A 30 -7.10 3.15 -8.09
CA MET A 30 -7.02 4.40 -7.32
C MET A 30 -5.67 5.13 -7.45
N GLY A 31 -4.70 4.57 -8.18
CA GLY A 31 -3.38 5.17 -8.40
C GLY A 31 -2.44 5.09 -7.19
N PHE A 32 -2.77 4.30 -6.16
CA PHE A 32 -1.92 4.19 -4.96
C PHE A 32 -0.74 3.24 -5.15
N ILE A 33 -0.87 2.26 -6.04
CA ILE A 33 0.18 1.27 -6.29
C ILE A 33 0.37 1.04 -7.79
N LEU A 34 1.50 0.47 -8.13
CA LEU A 34 1.73 -0.18 -9.43
C LEU A 34 1.85 -1.68 -9.19
N ILE A 35 1.38 -2.50 -10.12
CA ILE A 35 1.64 -3.93 -10.16
C ILE A 35 2.51 -4.31 -11.34
N ARG A 36 3.33 -5.36 -11.15
CA ARG A 36 4.01 -6.07 -12.24
C ARG A 36 4.04 -7.57 -12.00
N GLY A 37 4.39 -8.31 -13.05
CA GLY A 37 4.63 -9.75 -13.00
C GLY A 37 3.36 -10.59 -13.12
N GLU A 38 3.56 -11.89 -13.35
CA GLU A 38 2.49 -12.87 -13.50
C GLU A 38 1.90 -13.28 -12.16
N PHE A 39 0.70 -13.85 -12.16
CA PHE A 39 -0.12 -14.14 -10.96
C PHE A 39 0.66 -14.64 -9.73
N GLN A 40 1.46 -15.70 -9.86
CA GLN A 40 2.21 -16.28 -8.73
C GLN A 40 3.46 -15.48 -8.33
N LYS A 41 3.98 -14.63 -9.22
CA LYS A 41 5.19 -13.83 -9.02
C LYS A 41 4.88 -12.33 -8.96
N ARG A 42 3.61 -11.95 -8.79
CA ARG A 42 3.22 -10.54 -8.88
C ARG A 42 3.88 -9.77 -7.76
N GLN A 43 4.33 -8.58 -8.11
CA GLN A 43 4.87 -7.62 -7.18
C GLN A 43 4.04 -6.36 -7.25
N PHE A 44 4.07 -5.60 -6.16
CA PHE A 44 3.51 -4.27 -6.10
C PHE A 44 4.50 -3.30 -5.46
N ARG A 45 4.30 -2.02 -5.69
CA ARG A 45 4.99 -0.93 -4.99
C ARG A 45 4.05 0.24 -4.80
N LEU A 46 4.32 1.11 -3.82
CA LEU A 46 3.62 2.39 -3.74
C LEU A 46 3.99 3.30 -4.92
N THR A 47 3.02 4.07 -5.38
CA THR A 47 3.27 5.32 -6.12
C THR A 47 3.63 6.43 -5.13
N GLN A 48 4.00 7.61 -5.66
CA GLN A 48 4.13 8.81 -4.82
C GLN A 48 2.82 9.09 -4.06
N LEU A 49 1.68 9.01 -4.75
CA LEU A 49 0.35 9.21 -4.15
C LEU A 49 0.07 8.22 -3.01
N GLY A 50 0.38 6.93 -3.22
CA GLY A 50 0.21 5.90 -2.19
C GLY A 50 1.10 6.13 -0.97
N PHE A 51 2.35 6.52 -1.19
CA PHE A 51 3.28 6.84 -0.10
C PHE A 51 2.79 8.04 0.71
N ASP A 52 2.43 9.14 0.05
CA ASP A 52 1.96 10.36 0.71
C ASP A 52 0.67 10.12 1.48
N HIS A 53 -0.19 9.22 0.99
CA HIS A 53 -1.41 8.81 1.68
C HIS A 53 -1.08 8.10 3.00
N VAL A 54 -0.21 7.09 2.97
CA VAL A 54 0.19 6.32 4.15
C VAL A 54 0.96 7.19 5.16
N ASP A 55 1.83 8.07 4.68
CA ASP A 55 2.59 8.98 5.54
C ASP A 55 1.68 9.96 6.27
N ARG A 56 0.71 10.56 5.58
CA ARG A 56 -0.31 11.43 6.19
C ARG A 56 -1.13 10.68 7.24
N ASP A 57 -1.58 9.46 6.95
CA ASP A 57 -2.35 8.67 7.90
C ASP A 57 -1.51 8.28 9.12
N ARG A 58 -0.23 7.92 8.93
CA ARG A 58 0.69 7.63 10.04
C ARG A 58 0.87 8.85 10.95
N LYS A 59 1.04 10.04 10.38
CA LYS A 59 1.13 11.30 11.13
C LYS A 59 -0.15 11.60 11.91
N ARG A 60 -1.32 11.40 11.29
CA ARG A 60 -2.62 11.56 11.97
C ARG A 60 -2.80 10.61 13.15
N LEU A 61 -2.41 9.34 13.00
CA LEU A 61 -2.48 8.35 14.07
C LEU A 61 -1.49 8.65 15.21
N ALA A 62 -0.27 9.10 14.87
CA ALA A 62 0.70 9.53 15.86
C ALA A 62 0.21 10.74 16.68
N ALA A 63 -0.38 11.74 16.01
CA ALA A 63 -0.96 12.91 16.67
C ALA A 63 -2.14 12.57 17.59
N ARG A 64 -2.92 11.52 17.28
CA ARG A 64 -3.98 11.02 18.17
C ARG A 64 -3.42 10.32 19.40
N ARG A 65 -2.33 9.57 19.26
CA ARG A 65 -1.63 8.88 20.37
C ARG A 65 -0.98 9.82 21.37
N SER A 66 -0.69 11.06 20.98
CA SER A 66 -0.05 12.06 21.85
C SER A 66 -1.03 12.95 22.61
N VAL A 67 -2.34 12.79 22.41
CA VAL A 67 -3.41 13.58 23.07
C VAL A 67 -4.17 12.75 24.11
N ASP A 68 -3.78 11.48 24.30
CA ASP A 68 -4.26 10.57 25.36
C ASP A 68 -3.21 10.44 26.48
#